data_AF-A0A836SBL9-F1
#
_entry.id   AF-A0A836SBL9-F1
#
_cell.length_a   1.000
_cell.length_b   1.000
_cell.length_c   1.000
_cell.angle_alpha   90.00
_cell.angle_beta   90.00
_cell.angle_gamma   90.00
#
_symmetry.space_group_name_H-M   'P 1'
#
loop_
_entity.id
_entity.type
_entity.pdbx_description
1 polymer ?
#
loop_
_entity_poly.entity_id
_entity_poly.type
_entity_poly.pdbx_seq_one_letter_code
_entity_poly.pdbx_strand_id
1 'polypeptide(L)'
;MKSSSRFGWKAFVTSQSKEKLSLSEAIINIQNEYRVERIFNRLKSHLNIAPGFVKRNDQIAGLTNLLSLFVIVLTVIEYVVRRSLQQDNATLPDLHPENQKKETAKPTTKRWIEAFSNISLTIIKTVGFDIFRYLTPLSKRQIEIMNRLGLDISLYLKLEIIRS
;
A
#
# COMPACT_ATOMS: atom_id res chain seq x y z
N MET A 1 -40.26 -25.70 16.56
CA MET A 1 -39.24 -25.94 15.50
C MET A 1 -37.89 -26.10 16.19
N LYS A 2 -37.30 -27.30 16.24
CA LYS A 2 -36.01 -27.55 16.92
C LYS A 2 -34.85 -27.02 16.05
N SER A 3 -34.08 -26.07 16.57
CA SER A 3 -32.81 -25.63 15.98
C SER A 3 -31.81 -26.77 16.04
N SER A 4 -31.45 -27.35 14.89
CA SER A 4 -30.39 -28.36 14.80
C SER A 4 -29.04 -27.64 14.84
N SER A 5 -28.30 -27.78 15.94
CA SER A 5 -26.95 -27.26 16.07
C SER A 5 -26.03 -28.04 15.13
N ARG A 6 -25.72 -27.46 13.97
CA ARG A 6 -24.70 -28.02 13.08
C ARG A 6 -23.34 -27.72 13.69
N PHE A 7 -22.70 -28.72 14.28
CA PHE A 7 -21.28 -28.66 14.62
C PHE A 7 -20.48 -28.76 13.31
N GLY A 8 -19.88 -27.65 12.89
CA GLY A 8 -18.92 -27.64 11.79
C GLY A 8 -17.55 -28.08 12.29
N TRP A 9 -16.87 -28.92 11.51
CA TRP A 9 -15.46 -29.25 11.73
C TRP A 9 -14.60 -28.54 10.68
N LYS A 10 -13.39 -28.11 11.08
CA LYS A 10 -12.42 -27.46 10.19
C LYS A 10 -11.09 -28.20 10.32
N ALA A 11 -10.65 -28.83 9.24
CA ALA A 11 -9.36 -29.49 9.17
C ALA A 11 -8.30 -28.52 8.64
N PHE A 12 -7.12 -28.55 9.24
CA PHE A 12 -5.96 -27.76 8.81
C PHE A 12 -4.83 -28.71 8.46
N VAL A 13 -4.17 -28.48 7.33
CA VAL A 13 -3.08 -29.32 6.82
C VAL A 13 -1.86 -28.44 6.58
N THR A 14 -0.68 -28.88 6.99
CA THR A 14 0.59 -28.20 6.76
C THR A 14 1.63 -29.19 6.26
N SER A 15 2.51 -28.77 5.35
CA SER A 15 3.64 -29.57 4.86
C SER A 15 4.89 -29.45 5.74
N GLN A 16 4.87 -28.61 6.79
CA GLN A 16 5.99 -28.45 7.71
C GLN A 16 6.01 -29.49 8.83
N SER A 17 7.21 -29.96 9.20
CA SER A 17 7.39 -30.90 10.30
C SER A 17 7.13 -30.24 11.67
N LYS A 18 6.67 -31.03 12.64
CA LYS A 18 6.39 -30.58 14.02
C LYS A 18 7.61 -29.97 14.74
N GLU A 19 8.82 -30.32 14.31
CA GLU A 19 10.08 -29.79 14.86
C GLU A 19 10.40 -28.37 14.39
N LYS A 20 9.83 -27.94 13.25
CA LYS A 20 10.04 -26.60 12.68
C LYS A 20 8.92 -25.62 12.98
N LEU A 21 7.72 -26.11 13.32
CA LEU A 21 6.56 -25.28 13.58
C LEU A 21 5.67 -25.91 14.66
N SER A 22 5.49 -25.22 15.77
CA SER A 22 4.55 -25.67 16.81
C SER A 22 3.10 -25.57 16.31
N LEU A 23 2.20 -26.37 16.91
CA LEU A 23 0.77 -26.35 16.56
C LEU A 23 0.16 -24.94 16.73
N SER A 24 0.58 -24.22 17.76
CA SER A 24 0.16 -22.85 18.06
C SER A 24 0.57 -21.89 16.95
N GLU A 25 1.81 -21.98 16.47
CA GLU A 25 2.33 -21.15 15.37
C GLU A 25 1.68 -21.52 14.03
N ALA A 26 1.39 -22.79 13.79
CA ALA A 26 0.65 -23.24 12.61
C ALA A 26 -0.73 -22.58 12.53
N ILE A 27 -1.47 -22.59 13.65
CA ILE A 27 -2.81 -21.98 13.73
C ILE A 27 -2.72 -20.46 13.54
N ILE A 28 -1.75 -19.79 14.17
CA ILE A 28 -1.55 -18.33 14.00
C ILE A 28 -1.23 -17.99 12.55
N ASN A 29 -0.37 -18.75 11.88
CA ASN A 29 -0.01 -18.50 10.49
C ASN A 29 -1.20 -18.68 9.54
N ILE A 30 -1.99 -19.74 9.72
CA ILE A 30 -3.20 -19.97 8.92
C ILE A 30 -4.24 -18.88 9.19
N GLN A 31 -4.39 -18.40 10.43
CA GLN A 31 -5.25 -17.26 10.72
C GLN A 31 -4.74 -15.95 10.09
N ASN A 32 -3.43 -15.80 9.91
CA ASN A 32 -2.83 -14.65 9.26
C ASN A 32 -2.99 -14.67 7.73
N GLU A 33 -3.33 -15.81 7.11
CA GLU A 33 -3.59 -15.93 5.66
C GLU A 33 -4.74 -14.99 5.21
N TYR A 34 -5.75 -14.80 6.08
CA TYR A 34 -6.83 -13.81 5.89
C TYR A 34 -6.32 -12.38 5.68
N ARG A 35 -5.10 -12.03 6.12
CA ARG A 35 -4.53 -10.69 5.88
C ARG A 35 -4.28 -10.47 4.40
N VAL A 36 -3.81 -11.48 3.68
CA VAL A 36 -3.55 -11.39 2.23
C VAL A 36 -4.88 -11.20 1.49
N GLU A 37 -5.88 -12.04 1.78
CA GLU A 37 -7.22 -11.92 1.19
C GLU A 37 -7.86 -10.55 1.46
N ARG A 38 -7.74 -10.05 2.70
CA ARG A 38 -8.27 -8.73 3.08
C ARG A 38 -7.60 -7.60 2.30
N ILE A 39 -6.29 -7.68 2.07
CA ILE A 39 -5.56 -6.69 1.27
C ILE A 39 -5.99 -6.79 -0.20
N PHE A 40 -6.10 -8.00 -0.77
CA PHE A 40 -6.58 -8.19 -2.14
C PHE A 40 -8.01 -7.68 -2.35
N ASN A 41 -8.90 -7.96 -1.40
CA ASN A 41 -10.28 -7.47 -1.43
C ASN A 41 -10.33 -5.95 -1.34
N ARG A 42 -9.50 -5.35 -0.48
CA ARG A 42 -9.33 -3.89 -0.41
C ARG A 42 -8.80 -3.30 -1.72
N LEU A 43 -7.86 -3.97 -2.40
CA LEU A 43 -7.34 -3.51 -3.68
C LEU A 43 -8.38 -3.60 -4.80
N LYS A 44 -9.09 -4.73 -4.88
CA LYS A 44 -10.16 -4.94 -5.86
C LYS A 44 -11.27 -3.91 -5.72
N SER A 45 -11.68 -3.59 -4.49
CA SER A 45 -12.71 -2.58 -4.23
C SER A 45 -12.24 -1.15 -4.54
N HIS A 46 -10.95 -0.85 -4.45
CA HIS A 46 -10.42 0.49 -4.75
C HIS A 46 -10.10 0.71 -6.23
N LEU A 47 -9.76 -0.35 -6.96
CA LEU A 47 -9.49 -0.26 -8.40
C LEU A 47 -10.77 -0.34 -9.26
N ASN A 48 -11.95 -0.41 -8.63
CA ASN A 48 -13.23 -0.66 -9.29
C ASN A 48 -13.14 -1.80 -10.32
N ILE A 49 -12.36 -2.84 -10.02
CA ILE A 49 -12.24 -4.00 -10.90
C ILE A 49 -13.56 -4.75 -10.78
N ALA A 50 -14.50 -4.40 -11.66
CA ALA A 50 -15.77 -5.09 -11.73
C ALA A 50 -15.49 -6.53 -12.17
N PRO A 51 -16.10 -7.53 -11.51
CA PRO A 51 -15.89 -8.94 -11.84
C PRO A 51 -16.21 -9.29 -13.31
N GLY A 52 -16.92 -8.42 -14.04
CA GLY A 52 -17.24 -8.60 -15.46
C GLY A 52 -16.10 -8.31 -16.46
N PHE A 53 -14.98 -7.72 -16.03
CA PHE A 53 -13.89 -7.31 -16.95
C PHE A 53 -12.80 -8.37 -17.16
N VAL A 54 -12.80 -9.46 -16.40
CA VAL A 54 -11.78 -10.51 -16.47
C VAL A 54 -12.46 -11.83 -16.82
N LYS A 55 -12.50 -12.16 -18.11
CA LYS A 55 -13.25 -13.33 -18.62
C LYS A 55 -12.35 -14.50 -19.02
N ARG A 56 -11.07 -14.24 -19.29
CA ARG A 56 -10.10 -15.23 -19.78
C ARG A 56 -9.15 -15.63 -18.64
N ASN A 57 -8.83 -16.93 -18.54
CA ASN A 57 -8.04 -17.47 -17.42
C ASN A 57 -6.65 -16.86 -17.29
N ASP A 58 -6.00 -16.50 -18.40
CA ASP A 58 -4.73 -15.78 -18.43
C ASP A 58 -4.83 -14.35 -17.88
N GLN A 59 -5.94 -13.65 -18.12
CA GLN A 59 -6.20 -12.32 -17.55
C GLN A 59 -6.40 -12.40 -16.04
N ILE A 60 -7.04 -13.47 -15.54
CA ILE A 60 -7.17 -13.72 -14.09
C ILE A 60 -5.79 -13.93 -13.47
N ALA A 61 -4.94 -14.76 -14.09
CA ALA A 61 -3.58 -15.00 -13.63
C ALA A 61 -2.73 -13.72 -13.67
N GLY A 62 -2.76 -12.99 -14.79
CA GLY A 62 -2.02 -11.74 -14.97
C GLY A 62 -2.44 -10.66 -13.98
N LEU A 63 -3.75 -10.47 -13.79
CA LEU A 63 -4.27 -9.51 -12.80
C LEU A 63 -3.89 -9.92 -11.38
N THR A 64 -3.94 -11.21 -11.05
CA THR A 64 -3.55 -11.70 -9.71
C THR A 64 -2.07 -11.43 -9.45
N ASN A 65 -1.20 -11.65 -10.43
CA ASN A 65 0.22 -11.35 -10.33
C ASN A 65 0.47 -9.84 -10.17
N LEU A 66 -0.22 -9.00 -10.95
CA LEU A 66 -0.11 -7.54 -10.85
C LEU A 66 -0.57 -7.04 -9.48
N LEU A 67 -1.71 -7.53 -8.99
CA LEU A 67 -2.21 -7.20 -7.65
C LEU A 67 -1.23 -7.68 -6.57
N SER A 68 -0.63 -8.86 -6.71
CA SER A 68 0.39 -9.37 -5.78
C SER A 68 1.59 -8.42 -5.72
N LEU A 69 2.11 -7.98 -6.86
CA LEU A 69 3.21 -7.02 -6.93
C LEU A 69 2.84 -5.70 -6.25
N PHE A 70 1.64 -5.20 -6.50
CA PHE A 70 1.15 -3.99 -5.85
C PHE A 70 1.06 -4.15 -4.32
N VAL A 71 0.59 -5.30 -3.82
CA VAL A 71 0.58 -5.62 -2.38
C VAL A 71 1.99 -5.58 -1.81
N ILE A 72 2.96 -6.20 -2.48
CA ILE A 72 4.35 -6.23 -2.02
C ILE A 72 4.89 -4.81 -1.92
N VAL A 73 4.73 -3.99 -2.97
CA VAL A 73 5.17 -2.60 -2.98
C VAL A 73 4.53 -1.81 -1.83
N LEU A 74 3.21 -1.90 -1.67
CA LEU A 74 2.51 -1.23 -0.57
C LEU A 74 3.03 -1.67 0.80
N THR A 75 3.24 -2.97 0.98
CA THR A 75 3.69 -3.55 2.26
C THR A 75 5.10 -3.11 2.60
N VAL A 76 6.00 -3.07 1.61
CA VAL A 76 7.38 -2.57 1.79
C VAL A 76 7.36 -1.11 2.20
N ILE A 77 6.56 -0.26 1.52
CA ILE A 77 6.42 1.15 1.86
C ILE A 77 5.87 1.31 3.29
N GLU A 78 4.79 0.58 3.65
CA GLU A 78 4.22 0.63 5.01
C GLU A 78 5.25 0.19 6.06
N TYR A 79 6.03 -0.84 5.75
CA TYR A 79 7.05 -1.37 6.66
C TYR A 79 8.18 -0.37 6.90
N VAL A 80 8.73 0.23 5.85
CA VAL A 80 9.82 1.21 5.94
C VAL A 80 9.40 2.40 6.81
N VAL A 81 8.23 2.99 6.54
CA VAL A 81 7.80 4.17 7.32
C VAL A 81 7.46 3.80 8.76
N ARG A 82 6.74 2.69 8.99
CA ARG A 82 6.44 2.24 10.37
C ARG A 82 7.70 2.00 11.18
N ARG A 83 8.72 1.40 10.57
CA ARG A 83 10.01 1.19 11.21
C ARG A 83 10.69 2.51 11.56
N SER A 84 10.72 3.47 10.63
CA SER A 84 11.30 4.80 10.88
C SER A 84 10.56 5.55 12.01
N LEU A 85 9.23 5.50 12.03
CA LEU A 85 8.43 6.10 13.10
C LEU A 85 8.68 5.44 14.45
N GLN A 86 8.79 4.11 14.48
CA GLN A 86 9.04 3.37 15.71
C GLN A 86 10.44 3.66 16.29
N GLN A 87 11.44 3.85 15.43
CA GLN A 87 12.79 4.23 15.85
C GLN A 87 12.82 5.60 16.54
N ASP A 88 12.03 6.54 16.03
CA ASP A 88 11.99 7.91 16.54
C ASP A 88 10.91 8.15 17.61
N ASN A 89 10.16 7.10 17.99
CA ASN A 89 8.93 7.21 18.80
C ASN A 89 7.96 8.29 18.27
N ALA A 90 7.90 8.44 16.95
CA ALA A 90 7.12 9.46 16.27
C ALA A 90 5.78 8.89 15.78
N THR A 91 4.84 9.79 15.59
CA THR A 91 3.54 9.53 14.96
C THR A 91 3.42 10.39 13.71
N LEU A 92 2.58 9.96 12.79
CA LEU A 92 2.19 10.78 11.65
C LEU A 92 0.67 10.91 11.62
N PRO A 93 0.11 12.00 11.08
CA PRO A 93 -1.32 12.16 10.92
C PRO A 93 -1.92 10.99 10.14
N ASP A 94 -2.87 10.30 10.77
CA ASP A 94 -3.80 9.41 10.12
C ASP A 94 -4.70 10.28 9.24
N LEU A 95 -4.45 10.28 7.93
CA LEU A 95 -5.26 11.00 6.92
C LEU A 95 -6.62 10.31 6.77
N HIS A 96 -7.37 10.25 7.87
CA HIS A 96 -8.71 9.73 7.91
C HIS A 96 -9.66 10.80 7.34
N PRO A 97 -10.52 10.45 6.37
CA PRO A 97 -11.41 11.43 5.73
C PRO A 97 -12.30 12.14 6.75
N GLU A 98 -12.73 11.43 7.79
CA GLU A 98 -13.56 12.01 8.86
C GLU A 98 -12.78 12.65 10.02
N ASN A 99 -11.47 12.42 10.14
CA ASN A 99 -10.68 12.91 11.29
C ASN A 99 -9.19 13.10 10.93
N GLN A 100 -8.89 14.16 10.18
CA GLN A 100 -7.56 14.49 9.67
C GLN A 100 -6.53 14.85 10.76
N LYS A 101 -6.97 15.02 12.02
CA LYS A 101 -6.12 15.33 13.18
C LYS A 101 -5.69 14.10 13.98
N LYS A 102 -6.27 12.93 13.72
CA LYS A 102 -5.91 11.71 14.44
C LYS A 102 -4.49 11.33 14.06
N GLU A 103 -3.63 11.01 15.01
CA GLU A 103 -2.28 10.55 14.73
C GLU A 103 -2.18 9.03 14.87
N THR A 104 -1.26 8.41 14.12
CA THR A 104 -1.04 6.97 14.16
C THR A 104 0.44 6.62 13.99
N ALA A 105 0.90 5.65 14.78
CA ALA A 105 2.19 4.99 14.59
C ALA A 105 2.14 3.87 13.54
N LYS A 106 0.93 3.48 13.08
CA LYS A 106 0.71 2.41 12.11
C LYS A 106 -0.09 2.89 10.90
N PRO A 107 0.50 3.81 10.13
CA PRO A 107 -0.13 4.32 8.92
C PRO A 107 -0.30 3.27 7.83
N THR A 108 -1.20 3.55 6.88
CA THR A 108 -1.36 2.75 5.67
C THR A 108 -0.93 3.57 4.45
N THR A 109 -0.20 2.95 3.53
CA THR A 109 0.41 3.65 2.38
C THR A 109 -0.64 4.38 1.54
N LYS A 110 -1.83 3.79 1.38
CA LYS A 110 -2.95 4.40 0.66
C LYS A 110 -3.28 5.81 1.17
N ARG A 111 -3.48 5.95 2.48
CA ARG A 111 -3.94 7.21 3.11
C ARG A 111 -2.94 8.35 2.90
N TRP A 112 -1.67 8.03 2.72
CA TRP A 112 -0.62 9.04 2.57
C TRP A 112 -0.22 9.29 1.15
N ILE A 113 -0.35 8.31 0.24
CA ILE A 113 -0.32 8.57 -1.20
C ILE A 113 -1.39 9.61 -1.57
N GLU A 114 -2.55 9.61 -0.91
CA GLU A 114 -3.57 10.66 -1.08
C GLU A 114 -3.03 12.07 -0.74
N ALA A 115 -2.05 12.21 0.16
CA ALA A 115 -1.40 13.49 0.41
C ALA A 115 -0.60 14.01 -0.80
N PHE A 116 -0.19 13.14 -1.70
CA PHE A 116 0.54 13.47 -2.94
C PHE A 116 -0.39 13.61 -4.15
N SER A 117 -1.72 13.47 -3.98
CA SER A 117 -2.69 13.50 -5.10
C SER A 117 -2.74 14.83 -5.86
N ASN A 118 -2.41 15.94 -5.20
CA ASN A 118 -2.43 17.28 -5.77
C ASN A 118 -1.06 17.77 -6.29
N ILE A 119 -0.11 16.85 -6.49
CA ILE A 119 1.18 17.17 -7.08
C ILE A 119 1.09 17.09 -8.59
N SER A 120 1.44 18.19 -9.27
CA SER A 120 1.53 18.26 -10.72
C SER A 120 2.91 18.71 -11.19
N LEU A 121 3.32 18.16 -12.34
CA LEU A 121 4.44 18.62 -13.16
C LEU A 121 3.85 19.15 -14.47
N THR A 122 3.92 20.46 -14.68
CA THR A 122 3.49 21.11 -15.91
C THR A 122 4.71 21.30 -16.81
N ILE A 123 4.63 20.83 -18.06
CA ILE A 123 5.68 20.99 -19.06
C ILE A 123 5.10 21.80 -20.22
N ILE A 124 5.65 22.98 -20.46
CA ILE A 124 5.28 23.88 -21.55
C ILE A 124 6.40 23.85 -22.58
N LYS A 125 6.05 23.51 -23.83
CA LYS A 125 6.98 23.54 -24.97
C LYS A 125 6.65 24.75 -25.83
N THR A 126 7.60 25.66 -25.99
CA THR A 126 7.43 26.86 -26.82
C THR A 126 7.98 26.61 -28.23
N VAL A 127 7.55 27.42 -29.21
CA VAL A 127 7.89 27.34 -30.65
C VAL A 127 9.40 27.53 -30.94
N GLY A 128 10.24 27.74 -29.91
CA GLY A 128 11.70 27.92 -30.02
C GLY A 128 12.56 26.83 -29.35
N PHE A 129 12.02 25.64 -29.06
CA PHE A 129 12.67 24.55 -28.30
C PHE A 129 12.86 24.80 -26.80
N ASP A 130 12.44 25.94 -26.27
CA ASP A 130 12.42 26.17 -24.83
C ASP A 130 11.39 25.27 -24.15
N ILE A 131 11.85 24.50 -23.16
CA ILE A 131 11.01 23.66 -22.31
C ILE A 131 10.94 24.30 -20.93
N PHE A 132 9.78 24.87 -20.60
CA PHE A 132 9.50 25.34 -19.24
C PHE A 132 8.84 24.21 -18.45
N ARG A 133 9.33 23.99 -17.24
CA ARG A 133 8.76 23.02 -16.31
C ARG A 133 8.38 23.73 -15.03
N TYR A 134 7.21 23.43 -14.51
CA TYR A 134 6.76 23.89 -13.21
C TYR A 134 6.34 22.68 -12.39
N LEU A 135 6.91 22.56 -11.20
CA LEU A 135 6.61 21.48 -10.28
C LEU A 135 5.92 22.03 -9.03
N THR A 136 4.85 21.38 -8.59
CA THR A 136 4.15 21.78 -7.36
C THR A 136 5.11 21.65 -6.16
N PRO A 137 5.33 22.69 -5.34
CA PRO A 137 6.23 22.58 -4.20
C PRO A 137 5.67 21.62 -3.14
N LEU A 138 6.55 20.83 -2.53
CA LEU A 138 6.17 19.91 -1.47
C LEU A 138 5.85 20.66 -0.17
N SER A 139 4.73 20.31 0.46
CA SER A 139 4.41 20.72 1.82
C SER A 139 5.36 20.08 2.84
N LYS A 140 5.47 20.68 4.04
CA LYS A 140 6.25 20.14 5.16
C LYS A 140 5.94 18.66 5.45
N ARG A 141 4.67 18.27 5.34
CA ARG A 141 4.21 16.89 5.56
C ARG A 141 4.71 15.94 4.48
N GLN A 142 4.65 16.34 3.21
CA GLN A 142 5.14 15.51 2.10
C GLN A 142 6.67 15.33 2.19
N ILE A 143 7.40 16.38 2.59
CA ILE A 143 8.84 16.32 2.86
C ILE A 143 9.14 15.32 3.98
N GLU A 144 8.40 15.39 5.09
CA GLU A 144 8.57 14.45 6.21
C GLU A 144 8.33 13.01 5.76
N ILE A 145 7.29 12.74 4.97
CA ILE A 145 7.03 11.41 4.41
C ILE A 145 8.18 10.95 3.51
N MET A 146 8.72 11.81 2.65
CA MET A 146 9.88 11.46 1.81
C MET A 146 11.11 11.11 2.65
N ASN A 147 11.41 11.89 3.68
CA ASN A 147 12.53 11.63 4.58
C ASN A 147 12.34 10.28 5.31
N ARG A 148 11.12 9.98 5.78
CA ARG A 148 10.78 8.70 6.42
C ARG A 148 10.91 7.49 5.49
N LEU A 149 10.74 7.70 4.18
CA LEU A 149 10.97 6.70 3.14
C LEU A 149 12.45 6.56 2.77
N GLY A 150 13.33 7.41 3.30
CA GLY A 150 14.74 7.48 2.90
C GLY A 150 14.94 8.05 1.50
N LEU A 151 13.95 8.81 1.00
CA LEU A 151 14.00 9.44 -0.32
C LEU A 151 14.49 10.88 -0.19
N ASP A 152 15.57 11.18 -0.89
CA ASP A 152 16.11 12.54 -0.92
C ASP A 152 15.21 13.49 -1.72
N ILE A 153 14.95 14.67 -1.17
CA ILE A 153 14.06 15.69 -1.76
C ILE A 153 14.59 16.16 -3.13
N SER A 154 15.90 16.09 -3.38
CA SER A 154 16.47 16.44 -4.69
C SER A 154 15.95 15.55 -5.81
N LEU A 155 15.51 14.32 -5.53
CA LEU A 155 14.89 13.45 -6.53
C LEU A 155 13.62 14.08 -7.11
N TYR A 156 12.86 14.77 -6.25
CA TYR A 156 11.65 15.47 -6.66
C TYR A 156 11.99 16.75 -7.43
N LEU A 157 12.88 17.58 -6.88
CA LEU A 157 13.26 18.87 -7.50
C LEU A 157 13.96 18.69 -8.86
N LYS A 158 14.68 17.59 -9.07
CA LYS A 158 15.31 17.26 -10.36
C LYS A 158 14.30 17.11 -11.50
N LEU A 159 13.03 16.81 -11.21
CA LEU A 159 11.98 16.70 -12.24
C LEU A 159 11.71 18.04 -12.93
N GLU A 160 11.84 19.14 -12.19
CA GLU A 160 11.71 20.50 -12.69
C GLU A 160 12.94 20.91 -13.51
N ILE A 161 14.13 20.46 -13.11
CA ILE A 161 15.40 21.04 -13.59
C ILE A 161 15.98 20.32 -14.82
N ILE A 162 15.48 19.16 -15.27
CA ILE A 162 16.18 18.34 -16.29
C ILE A 162 16.67 19.18 -17.48
N ARG A 163 17.97 19.51 -17.43
CA ARG A 163 18.73 20.17 -18.47
C ARG A 163 18.87 19.16 -19.61
N SER A 164 18.33 19.51 -20.77
CA SER A 164 18.72 18.90 -22.05
C SER A 164 20.11 19.36 -22.44
#